data_AF-A0A5E7AML7-F1
#
_entry.id   AF-A0A5E7AML7-F1
#
_cell.length_a   1.000
_cell.length_b   1.000
_cell.length_c   1.000
_cell.angle_alpha   90.00
_cell.angle_beta   90.00
_cell.angle_gamma   90.00
#
_symmetry.space_group_name_H-M   'P 1'
#
loop_
_entity.id
_entity.type
_entity.pdbx_description
1 polymer ?
#
loop_
_entity_poly.entity_id
_entity_poly.type
_entity_poly.pdbx_seq_one_letter_code
_entity_poly.pdbx_strand_id
1 'polypeptide(L)'
;MLNKNPFPNGHPTLSTWDDQDAATSLDDEVFAAPPALTNAELVHLRVRVIALENLVIALLAEGSEHQLAVAREMATYISPRPGFTQHPLTIHAAEQMIYSVERAQRFRQRDEPSV
;
A
#
# COMPACT_ATOMS: atom_id res chain seq x y z
N MET A 1 -14.10 -45.30 21.64
CA MET A 1 -13.14 -44.17 21.68
C MET A 1 -13.61 -43.15 20.66
N LEU A 2 -14.05 -41.98 21.13
CA LEU A 2 -14.49 -40.85 20.31
C LEU A 2 -13.26 -40.16 19.72
N ASN A 3 -13.20 -40.01 18.40
CA ASN A 3 -12.41 -38.94 17.79
C ASN A 3 -13.40 -37.93 17.15
N LYS A 4 -13.47 -36.76 17.78
CA LYS A 4 -14.14 -35.56 17.27
C LYS A 4 -13.16 -34.87 16.32
N ASN A 5 -13.60 -34.54 15.12
CA ASN A 5 -13.50 -33.16 14.64
C ASN A 5 -14.35 -32.96 13.38
N PRO A 6 -15.39 -32.11 13.46
CA PRO A 6 -16.19 -31.67 12.34
C PRO A 6 -15.84 -30.23 12.00
N PHE A 7 -15.15 -29.95 10.89
CA PHE A 7 -15.20 -28.63 10.27
C PHE A 7 -15.15 -28.76 8.74
N PRO A 8 -16.12 -28.17 8.01
CA PRO A 8 -16.04 -28.06 6.56
C PRO A 8 -14.99 -27.01 6.20
N ASN A 9 -14.01 -27.36 5.37
CA ASN A 9 -13.02 -26.43 4.82
C ASN A 9 -13.68 -25.52 3.78
N GLY A 10 -14.55 -24.62 4.24
CA GLY A 10 -15.01 -23.46 3.48
C GLY A 10 -14.18 -22.25 3.88
N HIS A 11 -12.89 -22.25 3.53
CA HIS A 11 -12.15 -21.00 3.52
C HIS A 11 -12.50 -20.27 2.21
N PRO A 12 -13.09 -19.07 2.25
CA PRO A 12 -13.18 -18.25 1.06
C PRO A 12 -11.74 -17.98 0.63
N THR A 13 -11.38 -18.46 -0.56
CA THR A 13 -10.17 -18.02 -1.26
C THR A 13 -10.26 -16.50 -1.34
N LEU A 14 -9.38 -15.82 -0.59
CA LEU A 14 -9.14 -14.39 -0.72
C LEU A 14 -9.10 -14.07 -2.20
N SER A 15 -10.09 -13.29 -2.65
CA SER A 15 -10.42 -12.95 -4.02
C SER A 15 -9.36 -13.36 -5.04
N THR A 16 -9.64 -14.42 -5.78
CA THR A 16 -9.11 -14.57 -7.13
C THR A 16 -9.43 -13.25 -7.82
N TRP A 17 -8.41 -12.44 -8.08
CA TRP A 17 -8.55 -11.35 -9.04
C TRP A 17 -8.91 -12.07 -10.34
N ASP A 18 -10.15 -11.93 -10.79
CA ASP A 18 -10.60 -12.45 -12.07
C ASP A 18 -9.82 -11.71 -13.17
N ASP A 19 -8.61 -12.17 -13.46
CA ASP A 19 -7.73 -11.70 -14.54
C ASP A 19 -8.32 -12.03 -15.93
N GLN A 20 -9.54 -12.58 -15.99
CA GLN A 20 -10.21 -13.02 -17.20
C GLN A 20 -10.50 -11.86 -18.17
N ASP A 21 -10.58 -10.61 -17.66
CA ASP A 21 -10.83 -9.39 -18.46
C ASP A 21 -9.61 -8.45 -18.56
N ALA A 22 -8.48 -8.77 -17.92
CA ALA A 22 -7.28 -7.89 -17.95
C ALA A 22 -6.47 -7.99 -19.26
N ALA A 23 -6.74 -9.01 -20.08
CA ALA A 23 -6.04 -9.24 -21.35
C ALA A 23 -6.63 -8.48 -22.55
N THR A 24 -7.72 -7.72 -22.37
CA THR A 24 -8.22 -6.81 -23.41
C THR A 24 -7.58 -5.44 -23.27
N SER A 25 -6.48 -5.25 -24.00
CA SER A 25 -5.94 -3.97 -24.47
C SER A 25 -6.13 -2.79 -23.51
N LEU A 26 -5.36 -2.76 -22.43
CA LEU A 26 -4.96 -1.46 -21.90
C LEU A 26 -4.01 -0.87 -22.93
N ASP A 27 -4.56 -0.08 -23.84
CA ASP A 27 -3.76 0.63 -24.84
C ASP A 27 -2.60 1.32 -24.13
N ASP A 28 -1.37 1.00 -24.53
CA ASP A 28 -0.11 1.55 -23.98
C ASP A 28 -0.14 3.09 -23.89
N GLU A 29 -0.98 3.74 -24.71
CA GLU A 29 -1.22 5.19 -24.69
C GLU A 29 -1.91 5.71 -23.42
N VAL A 30 -2.76 4.93 -22.75
CA VAL A 30 -3.49 5.36 -21.54
C VAL A 30 -2.53 5.58 -20.36
N PHE A 31 -1.40 4.87 -20.35
CA PHE A 31 -0.35 5.04 -19.34
C PHE A 31 0.78 5.98 -19.80
N ALA A 32 0.85 6.33 -21.08
CA ALA A 32 1.89 7.21 -21.63
C ALA A 32 1.71 8.68 -21.22
N ALA A 33 0.47 9.13 -21.01
CA ALA A 33 0.17 10.45 -20.49
C ALA A 33 -1.01 10.39 -19.50
N PRO A 34 -0.84 10.86 -18.25
CA PRO A 34 -1.95 10.91 -17.31
C PRO A 34 -3.07 11.80 -17.89
N PRO A 35 -4.35 11.40 -17.75
CA PRO A 35 -5.46 12.16 -18.29
C PRO A 35 -5.47 13.58 -17.70
N ALA A 36 -5.84 14.56 -18.52
CA ALA A 36 -6.02 15.93 -18.04
C ALA A 36 -7.23 15.98 -17.10
N LEU A 37 -6.97 16.15 -15.81
CA LEU A 37 -8.01 16.25 -14.77
C LEU A 37 -8.42 17.69 -14.53
N THR A 38 -9.70 17.90 -14.26
CA THR A 38 -10.22 19.19 -13.78
C THR A 38 -9.72 19.47 -12.35
N ASN A 39 -9.75 20.74 -11.94
CA ASN A 39 -9.41 21.12 -10.56
C ASN A 39 -10.28 20.40 -9.51
N ALA A 40 -11.56 20.20 -9.80
CA ALA A 40 -12.47 19.48 -8.90
C ALA A 40 -12.03 18.02 -8.72
N GLU A 41 -11.68 17.34 -9.82
CA GLU A 41 -11.18 15.97 -9.77
C GLU A 41 -9.84 15.86 -9.05
N LEU A 42 -8.92 16.81 -9.25
CA LEU A 42 -7.65 16.88 -8.52
C LEU A 42 -7.87 17.06 -7.01
N VAL A 43 -8.81 17.92 -6.61
CA VAL A 43 -9.17 18.09 -5.19
C VAL A 43 -9.74 16.79 -4.63
N HIS A 44 -10.63 16.11 -5.36
CA HIS A 44 -11.21 14.84 -4.93
C HIS A 44 -10.15 13.74 -4.81
N LEU A 45 -9.22 13.64 -5.77
CA LEU A 45 -8.10 12.70 -5.68
C LEU A 45 -7.21 13.02 -4.49
N ARG A 46 -6.89 14.29 -4.25
CA ARG A 46 -6.10 14.69 -3.08
C ARG A 46 -6.77 14.25 -1.77
N VAL A 47 -8.08 14.47 -1.61
CA VAL A 47 -8.82 14.04 -0.43
C VAL A 47 -8.76 12.52 -0.27
N ARG A 48 -8.94 11.77 -1.36
CA ARG A 48 -8.86 10.30 -1.34
C ARG A 48 -7.47 9.80 -0.97
N VAL A 49 -6.40 10.40 -1.51
CA VAL A 49 -5.01 10.04 -1.18
C VAL A 49 -4.71 10.32 0.28
N ILE A 50 -5.13 11.47 0.82
CA ILE A 50 -4.96 11.79 2.25
C ILE A 50 -5.68 10.75 3.12
N ALA A 51 -6.91 10.36 2.74
CA ALA A 51 -7.66 9.35 3.49
C ALA A 51 -6.97 7.98 3.45
N LEU A 52 -6.50 7.56 2.27
CA LEU A 52 -5.78 6.29 2.09
C LEU A 52 -4.46 6.27 2.86
N GLU A 53 -3.69 7.35 2.85
CA GLU A 53 -2.45 7.47 3.60
C GLU A 53 -2.70 7.29 5.11
N ASN A 54 -3.69 7.99 5.67
CA ASN A 54 -4.02 7.86 7.08
C ASN A 54 -4.52 6.46 7.44
N LEU A 55 -5.29 5.81 6.54
CA LEU A 55 -5.74 4.43 6.75
C LEU A 55 -4.55 3.46 6.74
N VAL A 56 -3.61 3.61 5.80
CA VAL A 56 -2.38 2.80 5.75
C VAL A 56 -1.55 3.01 7.00
N ILE A 57 -1.39 4.24 7.48
CA ILE A 57 -0.68 4.53 8.73
C ILE A 57 -1.35 3.84 9.91
N ALA A 58 -2.68 3.87 10.01
CA ALA A 58 -3.41 3.18 11.07
C ALA A 58 -3.21 1.65 11.01
N LEU A 59 -3.28 1.06 9.81
CA LEU A 59 -3.02 -0.37 9.61
C LEU A 59 -1.56 -0.75 9.95
N LEU A 60 -0.61 0.09 9.56
CA LEU A 60 0.79 -0.08 9.93
C LEU A 60 0.98 0.08 11.43
N ALA A 61 0.26 0.99 12.11
CA ALA A 61 0.39 1.15 13.56
C ALA A 61 -0.01 -0.11 14.34
N GLU A 62 -0.91 -0.94 13.80
CA GLU A 62 -1.31 -2.23 14.41
C GLU A 62 -0.47 -3.43 13.94
N GLY A 63 0.42 -3.26 12.95
CA GLY A 63 1.22 -4.35 12.38
C GLY A 63 2.29 -4.95 13.31
N SER A 64 2.92 -6.04 12.91
CA SER A 64 4.15 -6.53 13.55
C SER A 64 5.39 -5.75 13.11
N GLU A 65 6.47 -5.76 13.90
CA GLU A 65 7.75 -5.15 13.48
C GLU A 65 8.27 -5.72 12.14
N HIS A 66 7.99 -6.99 11.85
CA HIS A 66 8.30 -7.60 10.56
C HIS A 66 7.54 -6.93 9.41
N GLN A 67 6.23 -6.67 9.56
CA GLN A 67 5.44 -5.98 8.54
C GLN A 67 5.96 -4.54 8.29
N LEU A 68 6.41 -3.85 9.34
CA LEU A 68 7.03 -2.53 9.20
C LEU A 68 8.38 -2.61 8.49
N ALA A 69 9.18 -3.65 8.77
CA ALA A 69 10.45 -3.88 8.08
C ALA A 69 10.21 -4.15 6.58
N VAL A 70 9.23 -5.00 6.23
CA VAL A 70 8.84 -5.24 4.84
C VAL A 70 8.39 -3.96 4.15
N ALA A 71 7.57 -3.13 4.81
CA ALA A 71 7.14 -1.85 4.23
C ALA A 71 8.32 -0.89 3.94
N ARG A 72 9.35 -0.87 4.80
CA ARG A 72 10.60 -0.13 4.55
C ARG A 72 11.41 -0.72 3.41
N GLU A 73 11.48 -2.05 3.32
CA GLU A 73 12.16 -2.74 2.21
C GLU A 73 11.48 -2.42 0.87
N MET A 74 10.15 -2.38 0.84
CA MET A 74 9.37 -2.00 -0.35
C MET A 74 9.71 -0.60 -0.87
N ALA A 75 9.99 0.36 0.01
CA ALA A 75 10.47 1.69 -0.40
C ALA A 75 11.82 1.63 -1.14
N THR A 76 12.67 0.67 -0.79
CA THR A 76 13.96 0.44 -1.45
C THR A 76 13.78 -0.11 -2.87
N TYR A 77 12.75 -0.93 -3.11
CA TYR A 77 12.50 -1.52 -4.43
C TYR A 77 12.00 -0.51 -5.47
N ILE A 78 11.28 0.52 -5.04
CA ILE A 78 10.81 1.60 -5.92
C ILE A 78 11.79 2.76 -6.01
N SER A 79 12.78 2.82 -5.11
CA SER A 79 13.89 3.76 -5.21
C SER A 79 14.78 3.43 -6.43
N PRO A 80 15.39 4.43 -7.08
CA PRO A 80 16.24 4.18 -8.23
C PRO A 80 17.40 3.24 -7.90
N ARG A 81 17.57 2.18 -8.70
CA ARG A 81 18.71 1.26 -8.56
C ARG A 81 20.00 1.92 -9.08
N PRO A 82 21.17 1.62 -8.51
CA PRO A 82 22.45 2.08 -9.06
C PRO A 82 22.57 1.71 -10.54
N GLY A 83 22.88 2.70 -11.38
CA GLY A 83 23.02 2.52 -12.84
C GLY A 83 21.75 2.73 -13.67
N PHE A 84 20.60 3.03 -13.05
CA PHE A 84 19.36 3.39 -13.76
C PHE A 84 19.04 4.88 -13.60
N THR A 85 18.38 5.47 -14.61
CA THR A 85 17.96 6.88 -14.57
C THR A 85 17.00 7.11 -13.41
N GLN A 86 17.34 8.05 -12.55
CA GLN A 86 16.49 8.44 -11.42
C GLN A 86 15.26 9.18 -11.91
N HIS A 87 14.08 8.74 -11.49
CA HIS A 87 12.83 9.46 -11.75
C HIS A 87 12.40 10.20 -10.47
N PRO A 88 12.27 11.54 -10.47
CA PRO A 88 11.92 12.29 -9.26
C PRO A 88 10.67 11.78 -8.53
N LEU A 89 9.66 11.33 -9.28
CA LEU A 89 8.43 10.78 -8.70
C LEU A 89 8.65 9.48 -7.92
N THR A 90 9.58 8.61 -8.33
CA THR A 90 9.81 7.33 -7.64
C THR A 90 10.62 7.53 -6.36
N ILE A 91 11.51 8.52 -6.35
CA ILE A 91 12.20 8.98 -5.12
C ILE A 91 11.16 9.49 -4.11
N HIS A 92 10.29 10.42 -4.53
CA HIS A 92 9.27 10.96 -3.64
C HIS A 92 8.31 9.88 -3.15
N ALA A 93 7.92 8.92 -4.00
CA ALA A 93 7.09 7.79 -3.57
C ALA A 93 7.78 6.95 -2.48
N ALA A 94 9.08 6.66 -2.62
CA ALA A 94 9.85 5.95 -1.60
C ALA A 94 9.91 6.72 -0.28
N GLU A 95 10.14 8.03 -0.33
CA GLU A 95 10.14 8.91 0.84
C GLU A 95 8.79 8.90 1.56
N GLN A 96 7.67 8.95 0.82
CA GLN A 96 6.32 8.88 1.40
C GLN A 96 6.04 7.55 2.10
N MET A 97 6.54 6.44 1.54
CA MET A 97 6.41 5.12 2.19
C MET A 97 7.17 5.06 3.51
N ILE A 98 8.42 5.55 3.54
CA ILE A 98 9.22 5.62 4.77
C ILE A 98 8.53 6.51 5.81
N TYR A 99 8.06 7.69 5.40
CA TYR A 99 7.34 8.63 6.26
C TYR A 99 6.08 7.99 6.88
N SER A 100 5.32 7.23 6.10
CA SER A 100 4.13 6.51 6.59
C SER A 100 4.47 5.52 7.70
N VAL A 101 5.56 4.75 7.53
CA VAL A 101 6.02 3.78 8.54
C VAL A 101 6.51 4.50 9.80
N GLU A 102 7.29 5.58 9.68
CA GLU A 102 7.74 6.37 10.84
C GLU A 102 6.56 6.95 11.62
N ARG A 103 5.57 7.48 10.90
CA ARG A 103 4.37 8.05 11.52
C ARG A 103 3.55 6.99 12.25
N ALA A 104 3.43 5.79 11.68
CA ALA A 104 2.80 4.65 12.34
C ALA A 104 3.52 4.27 13.65
N GLN A 105 4.86 4.25 13.66
CA GLN A 105 5.64 3.99 14.88
C GLN A 105 5.41 5.04 15.97
N ARG A 106 5.31 6.33 15.59
CA ARG A 106 5.00 7.40 16.55
C ARG A 106 3.59 7.28 17.14
N PHE A 107 2.62 6.80 16.36
CA PHE A 107 1.27 6.53 16.88
C PHE A 107 1.30 5.44 17.96
N ARG A 108 2.03 4.33 17.75
CA ARG A 108 2.22 3.29 18.78
C ARG A 108 2.78 3.83 20.09
N GLN A 109 3.85 4.63 20.00
CA GLN A 109 4.52 5.20 21.17
C GLN A 109 3.62 6.17 21.95
N ARG A 110 2.64 6.79 21.29
CA ARG A 110 1.67 7.67 21.93
C ARG A 110 0.57 6.89 22.67
N ASP A 111 0.24 5.69 22.19
CA ASP A 111 -0.79 4.84 22.76
C ASP A 111 -0.25 3.91 23.86
N GLU A 112 1.07 3.75 23.99
CA GLU A 112 1.70 3.12 25.16
C GLU A 112 1.52 4.00 26.40
N PRO A 113 0.87 3.50 27.48
CA PRO A 113 0.69 4.26 28.70
C PRO A 113 2.05 4.56 29.32
N SER A 114 2.30 5.82 29.64
CA SER A 114 3.49 6.25 30.37
C SER A 114 3.55 5.51 31.71
N VAL A 115 4.54 4.63 31.86
CA VAL A 115 4.83 3.89 33.10
C VAL A 115 5.42 4.83 34.15
#